data_AF-A0A1I5A4P0-F1
#
_entry.id   AF-A0A1I5A4P0-F1
#
_cell.length_a   1.000
_cell.length_b   1.000
_cell.length_c   1.000
_cell.angle_alpha   90.00
_cell.angle_beta   90.00
_cell.angle_gamma   90.00
#
_symmetry.space_group_name_H-M   'P 1'
#
loop_
_entity.id
_entity.type
_entity.pdbx_description
1 polymer ?
#
loop_
_entity_poly.entity_id
_entity_poly.type
_entity_poly.pdbx_seq_one_letter_code
_entity_poly.pdbx_strand_id
1 'polypeptide(L)'
;MSFLYNLFSMFFTLFLIVVMLYLFLKSMKNTTTFQKLNRLTILAVIITFLGLLFLGYGLFNGILGSLLVLLLIRISYVIYVDSN
;
A
#
# COMPACT_ATOMS: atom_id res chain seq x y z
N MET A 1 23.81 -6.43 23.45
CA MET A 1 23.56 -5.17 22.68
C MET A 1 22.76 -5.40 21.40
N SER A 2 23.11 -6.41 20.59
CA SER A 2 22.38 -6.74 19.35
C SER A 2 20.90 -7.13 19.55
N PHE A 3 20.58 -7.89 20.60
CA PHE A 3 19.21 -8.35 20.84
C PHE A 3 18.22 -7.20 21.11
N LEU A 4 18.58 -6.26 22.00
CA LEU A 4 17.76 -5.08 22.31
C LEU A 4 17.57 -4.18 21.08
N TYR A 5 18.61 -4.01 20.27
CA TYR A 5 18.53 -3.25 19.02
C TYR A 5 17.58 -3.89 18.00
N ASN A 6 17.62 -5.20 17.85
CA ASN A 6 16.73 -5.93 16.95
C ASN A 6 15.28 -5.86 17.41
N LEU A 7 15.05 -5.93 18.73
CA LEU A 7 13.72 -5.85 19.32
C LEU A 7 13.11 -4.45 19.14
N PHE A 8 13.93 -3.41 19.33
CA PHE A 8 13.53 -2.01 19.09
C PHE A 8 13.27 -1.74 17.60
N SER A 9 14.13 -2.26 16.72
CA SER A 9 13.96 -2.18 15.27
C SER A 9 12.65 -2.82 14.83
N MET A 10 12.33 -4.01 15.34
CA MET A 10 11.09 -4.73 15.01
C MET A 10 9.85 -3.93 15.40
N PHE A 11 9.81 -3.40 16.63
CA PHE A 11 8.70 -2.53 17.09
C PHE A 11 8.59 -1.25 16.26
N PHE A 12 9.71 -0.65 15.88
CA PHE A 12 9.72 0.55 15.05
C PHE A 12 9.14 0.28 13.65
N THR A 13 9.51 -0.83 13.01
CA THR A 13 8.91 -1.25 11.72
C THR A 13 7.41 -1.52 11.84
N LEU A 14 6.97 -2.23 12.88
CA LEU A 14 5.55 -2.50 13.10
C LEU A 14 4.76 -1.21 13.31
N PHE A 15 5.30 -0.26 14.09
CA PHE A 15 4.68 1.04 14.30
C PHE A 15 4.54 1.82 12.98
N LEU A 16 5.58 1.84 12.15
CA LEU A 16 5.56 2.48 10.83
C LEU A 16 4.47 1.89 9.93
N ILE A 17 4.30 0.56 9.92
CA ILE A 17 3.27 -0.12 9.14
C ILE A 17 1.86 0.28 9.61
N VAL A 18 1.64 0.30 10.93
CA VAL A 18 0.34 0.70 11.52
C VAL A 18 0.01 2.17 11.22
N VAL A 19 0.99 3.07 11.31
CA VAL A 19 0.81 4.49 10.99
C VAL A 19 0.48 4.68 9.50
N MET A 20 1.15 3.95 8.60
CA MET A 20 0.86 4.00 7.17
C MET A 20 -0.56 3.51 6.86
N LEU A 21 -0.99 2.39 7.47
CA LEU A 21 -2.36 1.88 7.35
C LEU A 21 -3.38 2.89 7.90
N TYR A 22 -3.08 3.53 9.03
CA TYR A 22 -3.96 4.54 9.62
C TYR A 22 -4.12 5.79 8.76
N LEU A 23 -3.01 6.34 8.24
CA LEU A 23 -3.03 7.48 7.32
C LEU A 23 -3.79 7.15 6.04
N PHE A 24 -3.62 5.93 5.52
CA PHE A 24 -4.34 5.45 4.36
C PHE A 24 -5.85 5.38 4.63
N LEU A 25 -6.28 4.78 5.74
CA LEU A 25 -7.70 4.74 6.14
C LEU A 25 -8.29 6.14 6.36
N LYS A 26 -7.53 7.04 7.00
CA LYS A 26 -7.95 8.42 7.24
C LYS A 26 -8.11 9.20 5.93
N SER A 27 -7.22 8.99 4.96
CA SER A 27 -7.31 9.59 3.63
C SER A 27 -8.60 9.20 2.89
N MET A 28 -9.15 8.01 3.15
CA MET A 28 -10.41 7.56 2.54
C MET A 28 -11.66 8.24 3.13
N LYS A 29 -11.57 8.89 4.31
CA LYS A 29 -12.74 9.41 5.02
C LYS A 29 -13.29 10.71 4.41
N ASN A 30 -12.48 11.43 3.62
CA ASN A 30 -12.83 12.75 3.09
C ASN A 30 -12.99 12.81 1.56
N THR A 31 -12.91 11.68 0.84
CA THR A 31 -13.06 11.65 -0.62
C THR A 31 -14.47 11.26 -1.04
N THR A 32 -15.01 12.00 -2.00
CA THR A 32 -16.38 11.94 -2.49
C THR A 32 -16.74 10.55 -3.04
N THR A 33 -18.04 10.26 -3.09
CA THR A 33 -18.64 8.95 -3.41
C THR A 33 -18.21 8.33 -4.75
N PHE A 34 -17.62 9.11 -5.67
CA PHE A 34 -17.11 8.65 -6.97
C PHE A 34 -15.60 8.37 -7.02
N GLN A 35 -14.91 8.51 -5.88
CA GLN A 35 -13.46 8.33 -5.74
C GLN A 35 -13.08 7.24 -4.73
N LYS A 36 -14.04 6.39 -4.32
CA LYS A 36 -13.73 5.27 -3.44
C LYS A 36 -12.73 4.37 -4.14
N LEU A 37 -11.47 4.44 -3.73
CA LEU A 37 -10.53 3.34 -3.85
C LEU A 37 -11.30 2.10 -3.40
N ASN A 38 -11.66 1.28 -4.38
CA ASN A 38 -12.48 0.10 -4.14
C ASN A 38 -11.71 -0.80 -3.17
N ARG A 39 -12.41 -1.53 -2.29
CA ARG A 39 -11.74 -2.42 -1.33
C ARG A 39 -10.80 -3.42 -2.05
N LEU A 40 -11.16 -3.78 -3.28
CA LEU A 40 -10.36 -4.61 -4.19
C LEU A 40 -9.05 -3.96 -4.64
N THR A 41 -9.04 -2.67 -4.95
CA THR A 41 -7.81 -1.92 -5.32
C THR A 41 -6.79 -1.92 -4.19
N ILE A 42 -7.26 -1.70 -2.96
CA ILE A 42 -6.41 -1.68 -1.77
C ILE A 42 -5.86 -3.08 -1.51
N LEU A 43 -6.73 -4.10 -1.60
CA LEU A 43 -6.34 -5.48 -1.44
C LEU A 43 -5.28 -5.87 -2.47
N ALA A 44 -5.45 -5.48 -3.74
CA ALA A 44 -4.49 -5.73 -4.80
C ALA A 44 -3.13 -5.10 -4.47
N VAL A 45 -3.10 -3.84 -4.03
CA VAL A 45 -1.88 -3.11 -3.64
C VAL A 45 -1.18 -3.76 -2.44
N ILE A 46 -1.94 -4.20 -1.43
CA ILE A 46 -1.39 -4.91 -0.26
C ILE A 46 -0.83 -6.27 -0.66
N ILE A 47 -1.53 -7.02 -1.52
CA ILE A 47 -1.07 -8.33 -2.00
C ILE A 47 0.20 -8.18 -2.83
N THR A 48 0.32 -7.19 -3.71
CA THR A 48 1.59 -6.97 -4.44
C THR A 48 2.71 -6.54 -3.51
N PHE A 49 2.43 -5.69 -2.51
CA PHE A 49 3.43 -5.32 -1.53
C PHE A 49 3.97 -6.54 -0.77
N LEU A 50 3.07 -7.39 -0.23
CA LEU A 50 3.43 -8.61 0.47
C LEU A 50 4.09 -9.64 -0.44
N GLY A 51 3.60 -9.80 -1.68
CA GLY A 51 4.16 -10.71 -2.67
C GLY A 51 5.59 -10.33 -3.05
N LEU A 52 5.86 -9.05 -3.24
CA LEU A 52 7.21 -8.56 -3.51
C LEU A 52 8.15 -8.78 -2.32
N LEU A 53 7.66 -8.58 -1.09
CA LEU A 53 8.44 -8.90 0.11
C LEU A 53 8.73 -10.41 0.24
N PHE A 54 7.75 -11.26 -0.08
CA PHE A 54 7.90 -12.72 0.00
C PHE A 54 8.89 -13.26 -1.05
N LEU A 55 8.95 -12.63 -2.22
CA LEU A 55 9.93 -12.93 -3.27
C LEU A 55 11.34 -12.41 -2.96
N GLY A 56 11.55 -11.79 -1.79
CA GLY A 56 12.84 -11.29 -1.35
C GLY A 56 13.24 -9.93 -1.93
N TYR A 57 12.31 -9.21 -2.58
CA TYR A 57 12.58 -7.84 -2.98
C TYR A 57 12.64 -6.92 -1.75
N GLY A 58 13.63 -6.03 -1.72
CA GLY A 58 13.78 -5.07 -0.64
C GLY A 58 12.56 -4.14 -0.49
N LEU A 59 12.38 -3.57 0.71
CA LEU A 59 11.24 -2.71 1.06
C LEU A 59 10.98 -1.60 0.04
N PHE A 60 12.03 -0.97 -0.49
CA PHE A 60 11.93 0.08 -1.50
C PHE A 60 11.26 -0.42 -2.79
N ASN A 61 11.62 -1.62 -3.24
CA ASN A 61 11.03 -2.24 -4.43
C ASN A 61 9.58 -2.67 -4.19
N GLY A 62 9.24 -3.12 -2.98
CA GLY A 62 7.86 -3.39 -2.57
C GLY A 62 6.98 -2.13 -2.64
N ILE A 63 7.48 -1.01 -2.12
CA ILE A 63 6.77 0.28 -2.15
C ILE A 63 6.59 0.76 -3.60
N LEU A 64 7.65 0.73 -4.41
CA LEU A 64 7.58 1.13 -5.82
C LEU A 64 6.61 0.26 -6.61
N GLY A 65 6.66 -1.07 -6.45
CA GLY A 65 5.78 -1.99 -7.16
C GLY A 65 4.31 -1.84 -6.78
N SER A 66 4.03 -1.63 -5.49
CA SER A 66 2.65 -1.40 -5.02
C SER A 66 2.08 -0.04 -5.45
N LEU A 67 2.90 1.01 -5.52
CA LEU A 67 2.56 2.29 -6.14
C LEU A 67 2.26 2.17 -7.64
N LEU A 68 3.07 1.39 -8.35
CA LEU A 68 2.91 1.17 -9.79
C LEU A 68 1.59 0.46 -10.09
N VAL A 69 1.22 -0.55 -9.29
CA VAL A 69 -0.10 -1.19 -9.36
C VAL A 69 -1.24 -0.19 -9.09
N LEU A 70 -1.09 0.67 -8.09
CA LEU A 70 -2.11 1.69 -7.81
C LEU A 70 -2.29 2.67 -8.98
N LEU A 71 -1.20 3.08 -9.63
CA LEU A 71 -1.23 3.92 -10.83
C LEU A 71 -1.87 3.20 -12.02
N LEU A 72 -1.51 1.94 -12.26
CA LEU A 72 -2.10 1.14 -13.34
C LEU A 72 -3.61 0.99 -13.18
N ILE A 73 -4.08 0.72 -11.97
CA ILE A 73 -5.51 0.60 -11.72
C ILE A 73 -6.20 1.95 -11.89
N ARG A 74 -5.55 3.05 -11.48
CA ARG A 74 -6.08 4.41 -11.68
C ARG A 74 -6.20 4.77 -13.17
N ILE A 75 -5.17 4.48 -13.97
CA ILE A 75 -5.19 4.72 -15.42
C ILE A 75 -6.26 3.84 -16.09
N SER A 76 -6.32 2.57 -15.73
CA SER A 76 -7.32 1.63 -16.26
C SER A 76 -8.75 2.09 -15.95
N TYR A 77 -8.98 2.64 -14.75
CA TYR A 77 -10.29 3.18 -14.37
C TYR A 77 -10.64 4.46 -15.15
N VAL A 78 -9.68 5.35 -15.37
CA VAL A 78 -9.88 6.55 -16.21
C VAL A 78 -10.27 6.15 -17.63
N ILE A 79 -9.56 5.19 -18.24
CA ILE A 79 -9.87 4.69 -19.58
C ILE A 79 -11.27 4.06 -19.64
N TYR A 80 -11.62 3.25 -18.63
CA TYR A 80 -12.93 2.59 -18.58
C TYR A 80 -14.09 3.60 -18.53
N VAL A 81 -13.95 4.66 -17.73
CA VAL A 81 -14.97 5.71 -17.62
C VAL A 81 -15.06 6.54 -18.90
N ASP A 82 -13.94 6.83 -19.57
CA ASP A 82 -13.94 7.63 -20.81
C ASP A 82 -14.51 6.84 -22.01
N SER A 83 -14.42 5.50 -21.96
CA SER A 83 -14.91 4.61 -23.02
C SER A 83 -16.41 4.33 -23.01
N ASN A 84 -17.15 4.81 -22.01
CA ASN A 84 -18.53 4.40 -21.72
C ASN A 84 -19.45 5.60 -21.48
#